data_AF-A0A963SKN9-F1
#
_entry.id   AF-A0A963SKN9-F1
#
_cell.length_a   1.000
_cell.length_b   1.000
_cell.length_c   1.000
_cell.angle_alpha   90.00
_cell.angle_beta   90.00
_cell.angle_gamma   90.00
#
_symmetry.space_group_name_H-M   'P 1'
#
loop_
_entity.id
_entity.type
_entity.pdbx_description
1 polymer ?
#
loop_
_entity_poly.entity_id
_entity_poly.type
_entity_poly.pdbx_seq_one_letter_code
_entity_poly.pdbx_strand_id
1 'polypeptide(L)'
;MGIDGRASELFRIHFARSTLDPDLFLLADARARFEQAQPKHDRLRWTVQKVQPTNCVEEVFCAEVPHTHSFALDDNILTGNCFGCGAHGDVIRWMTDQRGMQFMDAVKELAAQAGMEVPAADPRAAQRAEERAGLHDVMAAAQDWFVHNLAGEQGMQARAYLASRGFSQRTIERFGFGFAPTDRQAMKAALGSRFEEPMLIEGGLRIAVDDKEPYDRFRARLMLPIEDARGRVIA
;
A
#
# COMPACT_ATOMS: atom_id res chain seq x y z
N MET A 1 14.58 24.51 -5.46
CA MET A 1 13.50 25.51 -5.31
C MET A 1 12.19 24.81 -5.61
N GLY A 2 11.19 24.97 -4.75
CA GLY A 2 9.83 24.45 -4.94
C GLY A 2 9.05 25.23 -6.02
N ILE A 3 7.80 24.83 -6.24
CA ILE A 3 6.85 25.38 -7.25
C ILE A 3 6.72 26.92 -7.19
N ASP A 4 6.99 27.51 -6.04
CA ASP A 4 6.79 28.91 -5.68
C ASP A 4 8.11 29.65 -5.43
N GLY A 5 9.24 29.13 -5.93
CA GLY A 5 10.55 29.80 -5.86
C GLY A 5 11.20 29.79 -4.46
N ARG A 6 10.54 29.21 -3.46
CA ARG A 6 11.07 29.05 -2.10
C ARG A 6 12.00 27.84 -2.01
N ALA A 7 13.01 27.94 -1.17
CA ALA A 7 13.84 26.78 -0.82
C ALA A 7 13.00 25.82 0.04
N SER A 8 12.86 24.57 -0.39
CA SER A 8 12.27 23.52 0.43
C SER A 8 13.38 22.70 1.08
N GLU A 9 13.09 22.12 2.23
CA GLU A 9 13.96 21.11 2.83
C GLU A 9 14.12 19.93 1.87
N LEU A 10 15.36 19.44 1.74
CA LEU A 10 15.71 18.31 0.90
C LEU A 10 15.77 17.06 1.75
N PHE A 11 14.86 16.13 1.51
CA PHE A 11 14.85 14.82 2.16
C PHE A 11 15.55 13.79 1.27
N ARG A 12 16.36 12.93 1.89
CA ARG A 12 16.98 11.79 1.23
C ARG A 12 16.09 10.57 1.43
N ILE A 13 15.32 10.23 0.40
CA ILE A 13 14.50 9.02 0.40
C ILE A 13 15.29 7.89 -0.26
N HIS A 14 15.34 6.74 0.39
CA HIS A 14 15.96 5.52 -0.14
C HIS A 14 14.85 4.59 -0.63
N PHE A 15 14.79 4.33 -1.93
CA PHE A 15 13.87 3.37 -2.53
C PHE A 15 14.53 2.00 -2.68
N ALA A 16 13.78 0.92 -2.44
CA ALA A 16 14.23 -0.43 -2.75
C ALA A 16 14.23 -0.63 -4.27
N ARG A 17 15.38 -0.98 -4.84
CA ARG A 17 15.56 -1.00 -6.30
C ARG A 17 14.81 -2.14 -6.99
N SER A 18 14.61 -3.27 -6.31
CA SER A 18 13.94 -4.45 -6.85
C SER A 18 12.48 -4.24 -7.23
N THR A 19 11.85 -3.17 -6.73
CA THR A 19 10.44 -2.86 -6.99
C THR A 19 10.23 -1.57 -7.78
N LEU A 20 11.31 -0.88 -8.16
CA LEU A 20 11.27 0.45 -8.74
C LEU A 20 11.54 0.42 -10.25
N ASP A 21 10.53 0.77 -11.06
CA ASP A 21 10.61 0.78 -12.52
C ASP A 21 11.39 2.01 -13.03
N PRO A 22 12.33 1.87 -13.99
CA PRO A 22 13.05 2.99 -14.59
C PRO A 22 12.15 4.10 -15.18
N ASP A 23 10.93 3.76 -15.61
CA ASP A 23 9.97 4.73 -16.16
C ASP A 23 9.42 5.70 -15.09
N LEU A 24 9.71 5.48 -13.81
CA LEU A 24 9.38 6.40 -12.71
C LEU A 24 10.33 7.60 -12.64
N PHE A 25 11.49 7.54 -13.30
CA PHE A 25 12.47 8.62 -13.30
C PHE A 25 12.12 9.63 -14.39
N LEU A 26 11.66 10.81 -13.97
CA LEU A 26 11.29 11.91 -14.87
C LEU A 26 12.51 12.56 -15.56
N LEU A 27 13.66 12.59 -14.88
CA LEU A 27 14.89 13.18 -15.41
C LEU A 27 15.73 12.11 -16.11
N ALA A 28 16.11 12.34 -17.37
CA ALA A 28 16.91 11.42 -18.18
C ALA A 28 18.22 11.02 -17.47
N ASP A 29 18.94 11.99 -16.89
CA ASP A 29 20.18 11.71 -16.15
C ASP A 29 19.95 10.92 -14.86
N ALA A 30 18.78 11.03 -14.22
CA ALA A 30 18.44 10.22 -13.06
C ALA A 30 18.10 8.79 -13.48
N ARG A 31 17.38 8.62 -14.59
CA ARG A 31 17.07 7.32 -15.19
C ARG A 31 18.34 6.59 -15.62
N ALA A 32 19.21 7.25 -16.39
CA ALA A 32 20.47 6.68 -16.85
C ALA A 32 21.37 6.24 -15.68
N ARG A 33 21.47 7.06 -14.63
CA ARG A 33 22.20 6.68 -13.40
C ARG A 33 21.55 5.48 -12.69
N PHE A 34 20.22 5.44 -12.63
CA PHE A 34 19.50 4.32 -12.02
C PHE A 34 19.68 3.03 -12.82
N GLU A 35 19.67 3.08 -14.15
CA GLU A 35 19.84 1.91 -15.02
C GLU A 35 21.30 1.40 -15.02
N GLN A 36 22.28 2.32 -15.09
CA GLN A 36 23.70 1.99 -15.15
C GLN A 36 24.32 1.59 -13.82
N ALA A 37 23.70 1.96 -12.69
CA ALA A 37 24.22 1.58 -11.39
C ALA A 37 24.24 0.05 -11.27
N GLN A 38 25.38 -0.57 -11.00
CA GLN A 38 25.43 -1.97 -10.60
C GLN A 38 25.41 -2.05 -9.07
N PRO A 39 24.44 -2.73 -8.43
CA PRO A 39 24.46 -2.91 -6.99
C PRO A 39 25.71 -3.74 -6.62
N LYS A 40 26.61 -3.18 -5.80
CA LYS A 40 27.78 -3.93 -5.32
C LYS A 40 27.38 -5.12 -4.42
N HIS A 41 26.25 -5.00 -3.71
CA HIS A 41 25.64 -6.06 -2.89
C HIS A 41 24.14 -5.79 -2.75
N ASP A 42 23.33 -6.83 -2.66
CA ASP A 42 21.95 -6.71 -2.18
C ASP A 42 21.98 -6.35 -0.70
N ARG A 43 21.30 -5.26 -0.32
CA ARG A 43 21.29 -4.76 1.06
C ARG A 43 19.95 -5.05 1.71
N LEU A 44 19.82 -6.25 2.27
CA LEU A 44 18.81 -6.59 3.27
C LEU A 44 19.57 -6.98 4.55
N ARG A 45 19.48 -6.13 5.57
CA ARG A 45 20.36 -6.06 6.75
C ARG A 45 20.28 -7.31 7.65
N TRP A 46 21.43 -7.82 8.12
CA TRP A 46 21.76 -8.25 9.51
C TRP A 46 23.29 -8.40 9.65
N THR A 47 23.86 -8.15 10.84
CA THR A 47 25.31 -8.31 11.12
C THR A 47 25.50 -9.11 12.41
N VAL A 48 26.30 -10.17 12.36
CA VAL A 48 26.62 -11.04 13.51
C VAL A 48 27.41 -10.27 14.56
N GLN A 49 26.98 -10.31 15.83
CA GLN A 49 27.66 -9.63 16.94
C GLN A 49 28.70 -10.50 17.67
N LYS A 50 28.48 -11.81 17.84
CA LYS A 50 29.44 -12.72 18.51
C LYS A 50 29.13 -14.20 18.24
N VAL A 51 30.16 -15.05 18.24
CA VAL A 51 30.06 -16.52 18.18
C VAL A 51 30.89 -17.10 19.33
N GLN A 52 30.37 -18.09 20.06
CA GLN A 52 31.06 -18.77 21.17
C GLN A 52 30.81 -20.29 21.18
N PRO A 53 31.73 -21.10 21.73
CA PRO A 53 31.53 -22.54 21.86
C PRO A 53 30.38 -22.88 22.81
N THR A 54 29.61 -23.92 22.47
CA THR A 54 28.58 -24.51 23.32
C THR A 54 28.63 -26.04 23.23
N ASN A 55 28.15 -26.71 24.27
CA ASN A 55 28.20 -28.16 24.41
C ASN A 55 26.78 -28.78 24.33
N CYS A 56 25.78 -27.99 23.91
CA CYS A 56 24.39 -28.43 23.75
C CYS A 56 24.18 -29.12 22.39
N VAL A 57 23.36 -30.17 22.35
CA VAL A 57 23.01 -30.93 21.12
C VAL A 57 21.50 -31.16 21.09
N GLU A 58 20.84 -30.72 20.01
CA GLU A 58 19.39 -30.83 19.79
C GLU A 58 19.09 -31.23 18.32
N GLU A 59 17.97 -31.91 18.05
CA GLU A 59 17.51 -32.23 16.69
C GLU A 59 16.66 -31.08 16.11
N VAL A 60 17.04 -30.56 14.94
CA VAL A 60 16.39 -29.41 14.26
C VAL A 60 16.19 -29.67 12.76
N PHE A 61 15.06 -29.21 12.21
CA PHE A 61 14.77 -29.13 10.77
C PHE A 61 14.79 -27.65 10.32
N CYS A 62 15.21 -27.29 9.10
CA CYS A 62 16.60 -27.21 8.66
C CYS A 62 16.89 -25.72 8.33
N ALA A 63 18.06 -25.23 8.72
CA ALA A 63 18.67 -24.01 8.23
C ALA A 63 20.12 -24.39 7.85
N GLU A 64 20.55 -24.04 6.64
CA GLU A 64 21.86 -24.43 6.15
C GLU A 64 22.84 -23.25 6.18
N VAL A 65 23.99 -23.48 6.80
CA VAL A 65 25.14 -22.56 6.81
C VAL A 65 26.20 -23.14 5.88
N PRO A 66 26.67 -22.41 4.85
CA PRO A 66 27.72 -22.91 3.99
C PRO A 66 28.96 -23.31 4.81
N HIS A 67 29.37 -24.57 4.66
CA HIS A 67 30.50 -25.22 5.33
C HIS A 67 30.32 -25.63 6.81
N THR A 68 29.11 -25.54 7.40
CA THR A 68 28.83 -26.02 8.78
C THR A 68 27.40 -26.57 8.93
N HIS A 69 27.23 -27.70 9.62
CA HIS A 69 25.96 -28.44 9.69
C HIS A 69 25.27 -28.49 11.08
N SER A 70 25.64 -27.65 12.06
CA SER A 70 25.00 -27.68 13.40
C SER A 70 25.06 -26.33 14.12
N PHE A 71 23.93 -25.88 14.67
CA PHE A 71 23.82 -24.74 15.60
C PHE A 71 22.54 -24.85 16.45
N ALA A 72 22.51 -24.19 17.61
CA ALA A 72 21.35 -24.12 18.51
C ALA A 72 20.93 -22.66 18.71
N LEU A 73 19.62 -22.42 18.85
CA LEU A 73 19.03 -21.12 19.17
C LEU A 73 18.51 -21.17 20.61
N ASP A 74 18.69 -20.11 21.40
CA ASP A 74 18.14 -20.01 22.75
C ASP A 74 16.88 -19.14 22.78
N ASP A 75 16.00 -19.40 23.74
CA ASP A 75 14.69 -18.76 24.01
C ASP A 75 13.51 -19.07 23.06
N ASN A 76 13.01 -20.32 23.03
CA ASN A 76 11.58 -20.63 22.78
C ASN A 76 10.84 -19.90 21.63
N ILE A 77 11.54 -19.58 20.53
CA ILE A 77 10.96 -18.89 19.39
C ILE A 77 10.83 -19.86 18.21
N LEU A 78 9.60 -20.29 17.98
CA LEU A 78 9.12 -20.62 16.64
C LEU A 78 9.04 -19.33 15.83
N THR A 79 9.93 -19.12 14.87
CA THR A 79 9.66 -18.19 13.76
C THR A 79 10.05 -18.82 12.43
N GLY A 80 9.03 -18.99 11.57
CA GLY A 80 9.20 -19.34 10.17
C GLY A 80 9.85 -18.18 9.43
N ASN A 81 11.19 -18.19 9.38
CA ASN A 81 11.96 -17.33 8.48
C ASN A 81 12.83 -18.24 7.62
N CYS A 82 12.20 -18.82 6.60
CA CYS A 82 12.94 -19.45 5.52
C CYS A 82 13.41 -18.35 4.57
N PHE A 83 14.66 -17.91 4.73
CA PHE A 83 15.31 -16.95 3.84
C PHE A 83 15.57 -17.50 2.41
N GLY A 84 15.26 -18.78 2.16
CA GLY A 84 15.29 -19.39 0.82
C GLY A 84 13.97 -19.28 0.05
N CYS A 85 12.80 -19.28 0.72
CA CYS A 85 11.48 -19.22 0.06
C CYS A 85 10.68 -17.95 0.36
N GLY A 86 11.12 -17.10 1.29
CA GLY A 86 10.48 -15.82 1.62
C GLY A 86 9.21 -15.95 2.46
N ALA A 87 8.85 -17.15 2.93
CA ALA A 87 7.72 -17.35 3.81
C ALA A 87 8.00 -16.75 5.20
N HIS A 88 7.12 -15.86 5.63
CA HIS A 88 7.14 -15.18 6.92
C HIS A 88 5.72 -15.16 7.52
N GLY A 89 5.58 -15.22 8.84
CA GLY A 89 4.26 -15.18 9.47
C GLY A 89 4.26 -15.53 10.95
N ASP A 90 3.11 -15.29 11.59
CA ASP A 90 2.83 -15.78 12.94
C ASP A 90 2.24 -17.20 12.90
N VAL A 91 1.94 -17.75 14.08
CA VAL A 91 1.33 -19.08 14.21
C VAL A 91 -0.03 -19.18 13.49
N ILE A 92 -0.77 -18.08 13.38
CA ILE A 92 -2.04 -18.04 12.64
C ILE A 92 -1.76 -18.19 11.14
N ARG A 93 -0.75 -17.48 10.63
CA ARG A 93 -0.33 -17.59 9.22
C ARG A 93 0.20 -18.98 8.87
N TRP A 94 0.89 -19.65 9.79
CA TRP A 94 1.24 -21.06 9.58
C TRP A 94 0.00 -21.96 9.44
N MET A 95 -1.01 -21.76 10.30
CA MET A 95 -2.26 -22.50 10.24
C MET A 95 -3.02 -22.23 8.93
N THR A 96 -3.01 -21.00 8.41
CA THR A 96 -3.64 -20.69 7.12
C THR A 96 -2.86 -21.27 5.95
N ASP A 97 -1.54 -21.12 5.93
CA ASP A 97 -0.71 -21.42 4.76
C ASP A 97 -0.40 -22.92 4.65
N GLN A 98 -0.22 -23.63 5.77
CA GLN A 98 0.14 -25.06 5.78
C GLN A 98 -1.06 -25.99 5.96
N ARG A 99 -2.09 -25.56 6.71
CA ARG A 99 -3.29 -26.38 6.93
C ARG A 99 -4.50 -25.92 6.10
N GLY A 100 -4.34 -24.90 5.27
CA GLY A 100 -5.40 -24.38 4.40
C GLY A 100 -6.59 -23.82 5.18
N MET A 101 -6.41 -23.46 6.45
CA MET A 101 -7.49 -22.94 7.28
C MET A 101 -7.83 -21.51 6.90
N GLN A 102 -9.10 -21.14 7.06
CA GLN A 102 -9.50 -19.74 7.04
C GLN A 102 -8.97 -19.05 8.31
N PHE A 103 -8.60 -17.77 8.22
CA PHE A 103 -7.96 -17.03 9.30
C PHE A 103 -8.73 -17.12 10.63
N MET A 104 -10.05 -16.94 10.60
CA MET A 104 -10.87 -17.02 11.82
C MET A 104 -10.96 -18.43 12.40
N ASP A 105 -10.85 -19.47 11.57
CA ASP A 105 -10.85 -20.86 12.04
C ASP A 105 -9.49 -21.21 12.65
N ALA A 106 -8.40 -20.71 12.08
CA ALA A 106 -7.07 -20.78 12.69
C ALA A 106 -7.03 -20.08 14.07
N VAL A 107 -7.63 -18.90 14.20
CA VAL A 107 -7.73 -18.19 15.49
C VAL A 107 -8.56 -18.98 16.51
N LYS A 108 -9.69 -19.56 16.11
CA LYS A 108 -10.54 -20.38 17.00
C LYS A 108 -9.84 -21.65 17.47
N GLU A 109 -9.16 -22.34 16.56
CA GLU A 109 -8.42 -23.56 16.87
C GLU A 109 -7.27 -23.28 17.85
N LEU A 110 -6.50 -22.21 17.62
CA LEU A 110 -5.41 -21.81 18.51
C LEU A 110 -5.92 -21.33 19.87
N ALA A 111 -7.04 -20.59 19.91
CA ALA A 111 -7.65 -20.16 21.15
C ALA A 111 -8.19 -21.35 21.96
N ALA A 112 -8.83 -22.33 21.31
CA ALA A 112 -9.29 -23.56 21.95
C ALA A 112 -8.12 -24.36 22.55
N GLN A 113 -7.01 -24.49 21.81
CA GLN A 113 -5.80 -25.16 22.31
C GLN A 113 -5.14 -24.41 23.47
N ALA A 114 -5.21 -23.08 23.47
CA ALA A 114 -4.70 -22.22 24.55
C ALA A 114 -5.68 -22.08 25.74
N GLY A 115 -6.87 -22.71 25.68
CA GLY A 115 -7.91 -22.55 26.70
C GLY A 115 -8.47 -21.12 26.79
N MET A 116 -8.36 -20.34 25.71
CA MET A 116 -8.83 -18.96 25.60
C MET A 116 -10.17 -18.91 24.86
N GLU A 117 -11.09 -18.07 25.34
CA GLU A 117 -12.31 -17.77 24.58
C GLU A 117 -12.01 -16.77 23.45
N VAL A 118 -12.48 -17.08 22.24
CA VAL A 118 -12.48 -16.10 21.14
C VAL A 118 -13.66 -15.15 21.34
N PRO A 119 -13.44 -13.83 21.44
CA PRO A 119 -14.53 -12.88 21.52
C PRO A 119 -15.47 -13.04 20.32
N ALA A 120 -16.77 -13.12 20.56
CA ALA A 120 -17.77 -13.08 19.49
C ALA A 120 -17.55 -11.82 18.64
N ALA A 121 -17.78 -11.93 17.33
CA ALA A 121 -17.65 -10.80 16.43
C ALA A 121 -18.54 -9.64 16.94
N ASP A 122 -17.91 -8.55 17.39
CA ASP A 122 -18.60 -7.36 17.86
C ASP A 122 -19.54 -6.89 16.74
N PRO A 123 -20.86 -6.83 16.95
CA PRO A 123 -21.80 -6.33 15.95
C PRO A 123 -21.42 -4.93 15.44
N ARG A 124 -20.78 -4.10 16.29
CA ARG A 124 -20.25 -2.80 15.88
C ARG A 124 -18.99 -2.93 15.03
N ALA A 125 -18.17 -3.97 15.21
CA ALA A 125 -17.03 -4.26 14.35
C ALA A 125 -17.46 -4.78 12.97
N ALA A 126 -18.55 -5.57 12.92
CA ALA A 126 -19.18 -6.00 11.67
C ALA A 126 -19.77 -4.80 10.93
N GLN A 127 -20.54 -3.94 11.61
CA GLN A 127 -21.07 -2.70 11.03
C GLN A 127 -19.94 -1.78 10.52
N ARG A 128 -18.89 -1.55 11.32
CA ARG A 128 -17.71 -0.78 10.85
C ARG A 128 -17.01 -1.42 9.66
N ALA A 129 -17.02 -2.75 9.54
CA ALA A 129 -16.43 -3.44 8.39
C ALA A 129 -17.30 -3.26 7.13
N GLU A 130 -18.62 -3.27 7.29
CA GLU A 130 -19.60 -3.00 6.22
C GLU A 130 -19.55 -1.53 5.77
N GLU A 131 -19.50 -0.58 6.71
CA GLU A 131 -19.29 0.85 6.44
C GLU A 131 -17.96 1.10 5.70
N ARG A 132 -16.87 0.45 6.15
CA ARG A 132 -15.56 0.54 5.46
C ARG A 132 -15.60 -0.09 4.06
N ALA A 133 -16.34 -1.18 3.87
CA ALA A 133 -16.52 -1.76 2.54
C ALA A 133 -17.23 -0.77 1.61
N GLY A 134 -18.29 -0.12 2.09
CA GLY A 134 -19.00 0.93 1.34
C GLY A 134 -18.12 2.14 1.00
N LEU A 135 -17.25 2.58 1.91
CA LEU A 135 -16.31 3.68 1.63
C LEU A 135 -15.23 3.29 0.61
N HIS A 136 -14.75 2.05 0.62
CA HIS A 136 -13.83 1.58 -0.42
C HIS A 136 -14.47 1.62 -1.81
N ASP A 137 -15.75 1.25 -1.92
CA ASP A 137 -16.49 1.32 -3.19
C ASP A 137 -16.66 2.76 -3.68
N VAL A 138 -16.90 3.70 -2.76
CA VAL A 138 -16.94 5.14 -3.05
C VAL A 138 -15.60 5.62 -3.59
N MET A 139 -14.50 5.28 -2.92
CA MET A 139 -13.15 5.69 -3.32
C MET A 139 -12.75 5.11 -4.68
N ALA A 140 -13.07 3.84 -4.93
CA ALA A 140 -12.85 3.21 -6.23
C ALA A 140 -13.64 3.90 -7.34
N ALA A 141 -14.93 4.17 -7.13
CA ALA A 141 -15.76 4.85 -8.11
C ALA A 141 -15.31 6.29 -8.38
N ALA A 142 -14.85 7.01 -7.36
CA ALA A 142 -14.28 8.35 -7.50
C ALA A 142 -12.97 8.32 -8.30
N GLN A 143 -12.10 7.36 -8.01
CA GLN A 143 -10.87 7.14 -8.75
C GLN A 143 -11.15 6.89 -10.24
N ASP A 144 -12.05 5.96 -10.56
CA ASP A 144 -12.42 5.66 -11.95
C ASP A 144 -12.97 6.89 -12.67
N TRP A 145 -13.81 7.68 -11.98
CA TRP A 145 -14.35 8.91 -12.52
C TRP A 145 -13.27 9.95 -12.81
N PHE A 146 -12.29 10.14 -11.90
CA PHE A 146 -11.16 11.03 -12.15
C PHE A 146 -10.29 10.58 -13.31
N VAL A 147 -10.02 9.28 -13.45
CA VAL A 147 -9.28 8.71 -14.59
C VAL A 147 -10.02 8.99 -15.89
N HIS A 148 -11.34 8.77 -15.91
CA HIS A 148 -12.18 9.04 -17.07
C HIS A 148 -12.13 10.52 -17.48
N ASN A 149 -12.23 11.43 -16.50
CA ASN A 149 -12.12 12.87 -16.75
C ASN A 149 -10.75 13.26 -17.30
N LEU A 150 -9.66 12.63 -16.82
CA LEU A 150 -8.32 12.88 -17.35
C LEU A 150 -8.21 12.39 -18.79
N ALA A 151 -8.90 11.33 -19.20
CA ALA A 151 -8.91 10.85 -20.59
C ALA A 151 -9.79 11.70 -21.52
N GLY A 152 -10.89 12.26 -20.99
CA GLY A 152 -11.86 13.08 -21.73
C GLY A 152 -11.38 14.47 -22.14
N GLU A 153 -12.29 15.28 -22.68
CA GLU A 153 -11.97 16.64 -23.17
C GLU A 153 -11.49 17.56 -22.05
N GLN A 154 -12.13 17.50 -20.87
CA GLN A 154 -11.79 18.33 -19.71
C GLN A 154 -10.35 18.11 -19.21
N GLY A 155 -9.81 16.91 -19.39
CA GLY A 155 -8.44 16.55 -19.02
C GLY A 155 -7.36 17.02 -20.00
N MET A 156 -7.69 17.64 -21.14
CA MET A 156 -6.71 17.98 -22.19
C MET A 156 -5.54 18.81 -21.66
N GLN A 157 -5.81 19.87 -20.90
CA GLN A 157 -4.77 20.72 -20.32
C GLN A 157 -3.93 19.97 -19.28
N ALA A 158 -4.56 19.11 -18.49
CA ALA A 158 -3.88 18.29 -17.49
C ALA A 158 -2.94 17.25 -18.13
N ARG A 159 -3.36 16.62 -19.24
CA ARG A 159 -2.50 15.72 -20.04
C ARG A 159 -1.33 16.47 -20.67
N ALA A 160 -1.57 17.65 -21.25
CA ALA A 160 -0.49 18.48 -21.80
C ALA A 160 0.52 18.90 -20.72
N TYR A 161 0.02 19.23 -19.53
CA TYR A 161 0.88 19.53 -18.39
C TYR A 161 1.73 18.33 -17.98
N LEU A 162 1.13 17.15 -17.78
CA LEU A 162 1.85 15.91 -17.46
C LEU A 162 2.94 15.57 -18.51
N ALA A 163 2.61 15.73 -19.79
CA ALA A 163 3.55 15.53 -20.89
C ALA A 163 4.74 16.51 -20.82
N SER A 164 4.47 17.81 -20.58
CA SER A 164 5.55 18.79 -20.42
C SER A 164 6.45 18.54 -19.19
N ARG A 165 5.96 17.75 -18.23
CA ARG A 165 6.69 17.30 -17.03
C ARG A 165 7.38 15.94 -17.21
N GLY A 166 7.31 15.34 -18.40
CA GLY A 166 7.99 14.09 -18.74
C GLY A 166 7.29 12.82 -18.25
N PHE A 167 6.01 12.90 -17.85
CA PHE A 167 5.24 11.70 -17.50
C PHE A 167 4.85 10.94 -18.77
N SER A 168 5.20 9.66 -18.81
CA SER A 168 4.76 8.77 -19.89
C SER A 168 3.31 8.34 -19.67
N GLN A 169 2.62 7.97 -20.75
CA GLN A 169 1.26 7.42 -20.66
C GLN A 169 1.20 6.18 -19.75
N ARG A 170 2.21 5.31 -19.82
CA ARG A 170 2.36 4.15 -18.94
C ARG A 170 2.46 4.55 -17.46
N THR A 171 3.21 5.61 -17.14
CA THR A 171 3.32 6.13 -15.77
C THR A 171 1.99 6.69 -15.30
N ILE A 172 1.27 7.41 -16.17
CA ILE A 172 -0.06 7.98 -15.86
C ILE A 172 -1.04 6.86 -15.51
N GLU A 173 -1.10 5.81 -16.32
CA GLU A 173 -1.97 4.65 -16.10
C GLU A 173 -1.58 3.85 -14.86
N ARG A 174 -0.29 3.57 -14.69
CA ARG A 174 0.21 2.75 -13.56
C ARG A 174 -0.11 3.35 -12.19
N PHE A 175 -0.04 4.67 -12.06
CA PHE A 175 -0.32 5.35 -10.79
C PHE A 175 -1.76 5.85 -10.70
N GLY A 176 -2.61 5.55 -11.69
CA GLY A 176 -3.99 5.99 -11.69
C GLY A 176 -4.14 7.51 -11.68
N PHE A 177 -3.33 8.24 -12.45
CA PHE A 177 -3.54 9.69 -12.54
C PHE A 177 -4.94 10.00 -13.06
N GLY A 178 -5.58 10.97 -12.43
CA GLY A 178 -6.92 11.44 -12.77
C GLY A 178 -7.00 12.96 -12.83
N PHE A 179 -8.18 13.49 -13.13
CA PHE A 179 -8.44 14.92 -13.17
C PHE A 179 -9.78 15.27 -12.53
N ALA A 180 -9.74 16.21 -11.59
CA ALA A 180 -10.92 16.81 -10.98
C ALA A 180 -11.39 18.01 -11.82
N PRO A 181 -12.61 17.99 -12.37
CA PRO A 181 -13.20 19.10 -13.12
C PRO A 181 -13.25 20.41 -12.33
N THR A 182 -13.45 21.54 -13.03
CA THR A 182 -13.56 22.86 -12.39
C THR A 182 -14.91 23.06 -11.69
N ASP A 183 -15.97 22.45 -12.20
CA ASP A 183 -17.31 22.55 -11.61
C ASP A 183 -17.34 21.91 -10.22
N ARG A 184 -17.89 22.65 -9.26
CA ARG A 184 -17.96 22.30 -7.84
C ARG A 184 -19.04 21.28 -7.51
N GLN A 185 -19.93 20.96 -8.46
CA GLN A 185 -20.98 19.94 -8.31
C GLN A 185 -20.81 18.76 -9.28
N ALA A 186 -19.69 18.70 -10.01
CA ALA A 186 -19.47 17.68 -11.03
C ALA A 186 -19.49 16.26 -10.46
N MET A 187 -18.91 16.05 -9.29
CA MET A 187 -18.91 14.74 -8.64
C MET A 187 -20.30 14.36 -8.13
N LYS A 188 -21.07 15.32 -7.59
CA LYS A 188 -22.48 15.09 -7.21
C LYS A 188 -23.28 14.58 -8.40
N ALA A 189 -23.14 15.24 -9.54
CA ALA A 189 -23.82 14.87 -10.76
C ALA A 189 -23.39 13.48 -11.28
N ALA A 190 -22.12 13.14 -11.14
CA ALA A 190 -21.57 11.88 -11.65
C ALA A 190 -21.85 10.66 -10.73
N LEU A 191 -21.79 10.84 -9.42
CA LEU A 191 -21.81 9.75 -8.44
C LEU A 191 -23.03 9.75 -7.51
N GLY A 192 -23.82 10.83 -7.49
CA GLY A 192 -24.96 10.97 -6.58
C GLY A 192 -26.13 10.02 -6.84
N SER A 193 -26.17 9.35 -7.99
CA SER A 193 -27.14 8.26 -8.25
C SER A 193 -26.69 6.90 -7.72
N ARG A 194 -25.41 6.76 -7.37
CA ARG A 194 -24.78 5.52 -6.90
C ARG A 194 -24.49 5.54 -5.40
N PHE A 195 -24.19 6.72 -4.85
CA PHE A 195 -23.78 6.88 -3.46
C PHE A 195 -24.47 8.07 -2.83
N GLU A 196 -24.86 7.90 -1.57
CA GLU A 196 -25.46 8.95 -0.76
C GLU A 196 -24.44 10.08 -0.47
N GLU A 197 -24.92 11.33 -0.42
CA GLU A 197 -24.06 12.51 -0.20
C GLU A 197 -23.21 12.41 1.09
N PRO A 198 -23.71 11.88 2.22
CA PRO A 198 -22.90 11.63 3.42
C PRO A 198 -21.69 10.73 3.18
N MET A 199 -21.79 9.70 2.32
CA MET A 199 -20.67 8.79 2.05
C MET A 199 -19.56 9.51 1.26
N LEU A 200 -19.93 10.40 0.34
CA LEU A 200 -18.98 11.23 -0.41
C LEU A 200 -18.28 12.26 0.49
N ILE A 201 -18.97 12.75 1.52
CA ILE A 201 -18.41 13.67 2.52
C ILE A 201 -17.47 12.90 3.46
N GLU A 202 -17.89 11.74 3.96
CA GLU A 202 -17.09 10.89 4.84
C GLU A 202 -15.82 10.37 4.16
N GLY A 203 -15.90 9.98 2.89
CA GLY A 203 -14.74 9.67 2.04
C GLY A 203 -13.84 10.88 1.72
N GLY A 204 -14.18 12.07 2.23
CA GLY A 204 -13.38 13.28 2.06
C GLY A 204 -13.45 13.88 0.65
N LEU A 205 -14.32 13.38 -0.24
CA LEU A 205 -14.41 13.84 -1.62
C LEU A 205 -15.22 15.14 -1.75
N ARG A 206 -16.14 15.40 -0.80
CA ARG A 206 -16.97 16.60 -0.75
C ARG A 206 -16.92 17.27 0.63
N ILE A 207 -17.18 18.57 0.67
CA ILE A 207 -17.14 19.39 1.89
C ILE A 207 -18.56 19.86 2.19
N ALA A 208 -19.06 19.49 3.37
CA ALA A 208 -20.26 20.09 3.94
C ALA A 208 -19.93 21.43 4.58
N VAL A 209 -20.80 22.42 4.41
CA VAL A 209 -20.71 23.72 5.06
C VAL A 209 -22.08 24.05 5.64
N ASP A 210 -22.10 24.58 6.86
CA ASP A 210 -23.35 24.96 7.53
C ASP A 210 -24.19 25.90 6.65
N ASP A 211 -25.48 25.60 6.55
CA ASP A 211 -26.48 26.34 5.78
C ASP A 211 -26.16 26.52 4.28
N LYS A 212 -25.30 25.68 3.72
CA LYS A 212 -24.94 25.71 2.30
C LYS A 212 -24.94 24.32 1.69
N GLU A 213 -25.18 24.26 0.39
CA GLU A 213 -25.04 23.01 -0.34
C GLU A 213 -23.58 22.51 -0.28
N PRO A 214 -23.35 21.22 0.03
CA PRO A 214 -22.04 20.62 -0.07
C PRO A 214 -21.43 20.80 -1.47
N TYR A 215 -20.11 20.84 -1.55
CA TYR A 215 -19.39 21.00 -2.81
C TYR A 215 -18.13 20.13 -2.87
N ASP A 216 -17.65 19.86 -4.08
CA ASP A 216 -16.53 18.97 -4.33
C ASP A 216 -15.23 19.51 -3.73
N ARG A 217 -14.50 18.71 -2.94
CA ARG A 217 -13.23 19.14 -2.31
C ARG A 217 -12.18 19.47 -3.37
N PHE A 218 -12.05 18.62 -4.38
CA PHE A 218 -11.05 18.74 -5.43
C PHE A 218 -11.65 19.38 -6.68
N ARG A 219 -11.00 20.43 -7.19
CA ARG A 219 -11.44 21.17 -8.38
C ARG A 219 -10.26 21.67 -9.19
N ALA A 220 -10.32 21.53 -10.51
CA ALA A 220 -9.26 21.91 -11.44
C ALA A 220 -7.87 21.39 -11.02
N ARG A 221 -7.80 20.12 -10.60
CA ARG A 221 -6.59 19.49 -10.05
C ARG A 221 -6.31 18.16 -10.73
N LEU A 222 -5.03 17.88 -10.92
CA LEU A 222 -4.56 16.52 -11.14
C LEU A 222 -4.77 15.72 -9.86
N MET A 223 -5.32 14.53 -10.02
CA MET A 223 -5.59 13.58 -8.94
C MET A 223 -4.57 12.45 -9.02
N LEU A 224 -4.09 12.04 -7.86
CA LEU A 224 -3.20 10.89 -7.68
C LEU A 224 -3.75 10.12 -6.49
N PRO A 225 -4.26 8.88 -6.67
CA PRO A 225 -4.80 8.10 -5.58
C PRO A 225 -3.72 7.76 -4.55
N ILE A 226 -4.14 7.68 -3.30
CA ILE A 226 -3.38 7.06 -2.23
C ILE A 226 -3.97 5.67 -2.02
N GLU A 227 -3.13 4.66 -2.15
CA GLU A 227 -3.51 3.26 -1.98
C GLU A 227 -3.00 2.71 -0.65
N ASP A 228 -3.74 1.75 -0.09
CA ASP A 228 -3.27 0.95 1.03
C ASP A 228 -2.27 -0.14 0.58
N ALA A 229 -1.73 -0.90 1.54
CA ALA A 229 -0.78 -1.98 1.24
C ALA A 229 -1.36 -3.11 0.37
N ARG A 230 -2.68 -3.14 0.14
CA ARG A 230 -3.38 -4.11 -0.71
C ARG A 230 -3.74 -3.51 -2.07
N GLY A 231 -3.31 -2.29 -2.38
CA GLY A 231 -3.60 -1.59 -3.64
C GLY A 231 -5.02 -1.01 -3.71
N ARG A 232 -5.71 -0.86 -2.56
CA ARG A 232 -7.06 -0.28 -2.53
C ARG A 232 -6.96 1.22 -2.32
N VAL A 233 -7.71 2.00 -3.11
CA VAL A 233 -7.75 3.46 -2.95
C VAL A 233 -8.39 3.83 -1.62
N ILE A 234 -7.71 4.71 -0.88
CA ILE A 234 -8.11 5.20 0.44
C ILE A 234 -8.15 6.72 0.55
N ALA A 235 -7.54 7.47 -0.37
CA ALA A 235 -7.65 8.93 -0.46
C ALA A 235 -7.35 9.44 -1.87
#